data_AF-A0A366LUB7-F1
#
_entry.id   AF-A0A366LUB7-F1
#
_cell.length_a   1.000
_cell.length_b   1.000
_cell.length_c   1.000
_cell.angle_alpha   90.00
_cell.angle_beta   90.00
_cell.angle_gamma   90.00
#
_symmetry.space_group_name_H-M   'P 1'
#
loop_
_entity.id
_entity.type
_entity.pdbx_description
1 polymer ?
#
loop_
_entity_poly.entity_id
_entity_poly.type
_entity_poly.pdbx_seq_one_letter_code
_entity_poly.pdbx_strand_id
1 'polypeptide(L)'
;MDSLMLINPLRYAAAGEAARRLVVALASFGIRAEVQWGYGTVRVSLGCGLVVTVERDGICRQPPVEVRGTGPAAVYLSVDEAAVALAEEHARINPPHEEDPHDAAPR
;
A
#
# COMPACT_ATOMS: atom_id res chain seq x y z
N MET A 1 -38.45 -8.70 3.12
CA MET A 1 -37.88 -7.33 3.16
C MET A 1 -36.47 -7.51 2.64
N ASP A 2 -36.38 -7.64 1.31
CA ASP A 2 -35.17 -8.08 0.64
C ASP A 2 -34.51 -6.83 0.09
N SER A 3 -33.69 -6.22 0.95
CA SER A 3 -32.80 -5.13 0.57
C SER A 3 -31.82 -5.69 -0.45
N LEU A 4 -32.19 -5.56 -1.73
CA LEU A 4 -31.30 -5.55 -2.87
C LEU A 4 -30.15 -4.60 -2.54
N MET A 5 -29.06 -5.15 -1.99
CA MET A 5 -27.74 -4.56 -2.06
C MET A 5 -27.46 -4.42 -3.56
N LEU A 6 -27.86 -3.29 -4.14
CA LEU A 6 -27.35 -2.84 -5.42
C LEU A 6 -25.83 -2.74 -5.24
N ILE A 7 -25.15 -3.79 -5.66
CA ILE A 7 -23.73 -3.81 -5.96
C ILE A 7 -23.58 -2.73 -7.03
N ASN A 8 -23.31 -1.50 -6.61
CA ASN A 8 -23.23 -0.37 -7.52
C ASN A 8 -21.89 -0.50 -8.26
N PRO A 9 -21.90 -0.88 -9.56
CA PRO A 9 -20.68 -1.23 -10.28
C PRO A 9 -19.73 -0.02 -10.42
N LEU A 10 -20.27 1.19 -10.39
CA LEU A 10 -19.49 2.44 -10.38
C LEU A 10 -18.62 2.59 -9.12
N ARG A 11 -19.07 2.01 -8.00
CA ARG A 11 -18.33 2.08 -6.72
C ARG A 11 -17.11 1.17 -6.73
N TYR A 12 -17.21 0.02 -7.39
CA TYR A 12 -16.07 -0.88 -7.61
C TYR A 12 -15.05 -0.27 -8.57
N ALA A 13 -15.53 0.42 -9.62
CA ALA A 13 -14.67 1.09 -10.57
C ALA A 13 -13.80 2.16 -9.90
N ALA A 14 -14.36 2.95 -8.96
CA ALA A 14 -13.62 3.99 -8.26
C ALA A 14 -12.50 3.45 -7.37
N ALA A 15 -12.78 2.43 -6.54
CA ALA A 15 -11.76 1.81 -5.68
C ALA A 15 -10.69 1.10 -6.52
N GLY A 16 -11.10 0.45 -7.62
CA GLY A 16 -10.17 -0.17 -8.57
C GLY A 16 -9.27 0.82 -9.29
N GLU A 17 -9.81 1.97 -9.71
CA GLU A 17 -9.02 3.02 -10.33
C GLU A 17 -8.04 3.65 -9.34
N ALA A 18 -8.48 3.91 -8.10
CA ALA A 18 -7.61 4.42 -7.04
C ALA A 18 -6.47 3.45 -6.72
N ALA A 19 -6.76 2.15 -6.60
CA ALA A 19 -5.73 1.13 -6.41
C ALA A 19 -4.77 1.04 -7.59
N ARG A 20 -5.26 1.12 -8.83
CA ARG A 20 -4.40 1.15 -10.02
C ARG A 20 -3.49 2.37 -10.04
N ARG A 21 -4.02 3.56 -9.70
CA ARG A 21 -3.21 4.79 -9.58
C ARG A 21 -2.17 4.66 -8.47
N LEU A 22 -2.53 4.05 -7.34
CA LEU A 22 -1.61 3.81 -6.23
C LEU A 22 -0.46 2.91 -6.65
N VAL A 23 -0.73 1.81 -7.36
CA VAL A 23 0.32 0.91 -7.87
C VAL A 23 1.23 1.62 -8.86
N VAL A 24 0.68 2.44 -9.75
CA VAL A 24 1.49 3.23 -10.69
C VAL A 24 2.38 4.23 -9.95
N ALA A 25 1.86 4.92 -8.94
CA ALA A 25 2.63 5.84 -8.13
C ALA A 25 3.77 5.12 -7.39
N LEU A 26 3.47 3.98 -6.76
CA LEU A 26 4.46 3.15 -6.07
C LEU A 26 5.54 2.60 -7.02
N ALA A 27 5.16 2.24 -8.25
CA ALA A 27 6.10 1.81 -9.27
C ALA A 27 7.07 2.93 -9.68
N SER A 28 6.64 4.20 -9.68
CA SER A 28 7.53 5.35 -9.88
C SER A 28 8.57 5.51 -8.77
N PHE A 29 8.28 5.03 -7.56
CA PHE A 29 9.23 4.94 -6.45
C PHE A 29 10.07 3.65 -6.48
N GLY A 30 9.92 2.80 -7.51
CA GLY A 30 10.61 1.52 -7.62
C GLY A 30 10.04 0.43 -6.70
N ILE A 31 8.88 0.65 -6.08
CA ILE A 31 8.27 -0.27 -5.12
C ILE A 31 7.31 -1.20 -5.87
N ARG A 32 7.56 -2.51 -5.78
CA ARG A 32 6.64 -3.51 -6.31
C ARG A 32 5.49 -3.73 -5.35
N ALA A 33 4.27 -3.60 -5.87
CA ALA A 33 3.04 -3.81 -5.11
C ALA A 33 2.18 -4.88 -5.79
N GLU A 34 1.62 -5.77 -4.98
CA GLU A 34 0.70 -6.82 -5.41
C GLU A 34 -0.74 -6.42 -5.08
N VAL A 35 -1.63 -6.56 -6.06
CA VAL A 35 -3.04 -6.17 -5.93
C VAL A 35 -3.92 -7.41 -5.78
N GLN A 36 -4.74 -7.41 -4.74
CA GLN A 36 -5.74 -8.44 -4.45
C GLN A 36 -7.12 -7.79 -4.40
N TRP A 37 -8.02 -8.24 -5.25
CA TRP A 37 -9.37 -7.71 -5.36
C TRP A 37 -10.29 -8.43 -4.36
N GLY A 38 -10.83 -7.69 -3.40
CA GLY A 38 -11.77 -8.18 -2.40
C GLY A 38 -13.22 -7.81 -2.73
N TYR A 39 -14.15 -8.27 -1.88
CA TYR A 39 -15.55 -7.87 -1.97
C TYR A 39 -15.75 -6.42 -1.50
N GLY A 40 -15.63 -5.47 -2.43
CA GLY A 40 -15.91 -4.05 -2.22
C GLY A 40 -14.68 -3.21 -1.84
N THR A 41 -13.53 -3.86 -1.71
CA THR A 41 -12.26 -3.23 -1.34
C THR A 41 -11.12 -3.82 -2.18
N VAL A 42 -10.03 -3.08 -2.33
CA VAL A 42 -8.85 -3.54 -3.07
C VAL A 42 -7.65 -3.52 -2.14
N ARG A 43 -7.04 -4.68 -1.91
CA ARG A 43 -5.87 -4.82 -1.06
C ARG A 43 -4.61 -4.69 -1.90
N VAL A 44 -3.68 -3.85 -1.49
CA VAL A 44 -2.39 -3.60 -2.09
C VAL A 44 -1.32 -3.97 -1.07
N SER A 45 -0.56 -5.03 -1.35
CA SER A 45 0.56 -5.45 -0.52
C SER A 45 1.85 -4.92 -1.12
N LEU A 46 2.59 -4.12 -0.36
CA LEU A 46 3.96 -3.75 -0.70
C LEU A 46 4.87 -4.75 0.02
N GLY A 47 5.87 -5.29 -0.65
CA GLY A 47 6.82 -6.22 -0.04
C GLY A 47 7.31 -5.73 1.34
N CYS A 48 7.74 -6.65 2.21
CA CYS A 48 8.11 -6.39 3.61
C CYS A 48 6.93 -6.31 4.62
N GLY A 49 5.75 -6.84 4.26
CA GLY A 49 4.61 -6.97 5.17
C GLY A 49 3.74 -5.71 5.29
N LEU A 50 3.99 -4.69 4.47
CA LEU A 50 3.13 -3.51 4.38
C LEU A 50 1.88 -3.84 3.56
N VAL A 51 0.71 -3.62 4.16
CA VAL A 51 -0.56 -3.91 3.54
C VAL A 51 -1.44 -2.68 3.59
N VAL A 52 -2.08 -2.39 2.48
CA VAL A 52 -2.98 -1.26 2.32
C VAL A 52 -4.29 -1.75 1.73
N THR A 53 -5.40 -1.24 2.23
CA THR A 53 -6.74 -1.55 1.73
C THR A 53 -7.35 -0.27 1.20
N VAL A 54 -7.63 -0.23 -0.10
CA VAL A 54 -8.30 0.86 -0.78
C VAL A 54 -9.80 0.60 -0.71
N GLU A 55 -10.51 1.51 -0.06
CA GLU A 55 -11.95 1.50 0.09
C GLU A 55 -12.54 2.74 -0.60
N ARG A 56 -13.87 2.83 -0.64
CA ARG A 56 -14.56 3.97 -1.26
C ARG A 56 -14.19 5.31 -0.62
N ASP A 57 -14.05 5.33 0.70
CA ASP A 57 -13.93 6.55 1.50
C ASP A 57 -12.47 6.95 1.75
N GLY A 58 -11.52 6.07 1.41
CA GLY A 58 -10.11 6.31 1.66
C GLY A 58 -9.26 5.05 1.52
N ILE A 59 -7.97 5.26 1.74
CA ILE A 59 -6.92 4.25 1.66
C ILE A 59 -6.47 3.95 3.08
N CYS A 60 -6.81 2.78 3.58
CA CYS A 60 -6.54 2.34 4.94
C CYS A 60 -5.29 1.47 4.96
N ARG A 61 -4.20 1.95 5.56
CA ARG A 61 -3.03 1.11 5.85
C ARG A 61 -3.34 0.19 7.02
N GLN A 62 -3.16 -1.11 6.83
CA GLN A 62 -3.24 -2.09 7.91
C GLN A 62 -1.84 -2.44 8.41
N PRO A 63 -1.61 -2.38 9.74
CA PRO A 63 -0.37 -2.89 10.31
C PRO A 63 -0.27 -4.41 10.11
N PRO A 64 0.94 -4.96 9.93
CA PRO A 64 1.15 -6.41 9.85
C PRO A 64 0.68 -7.09 11.14
N VAL A 65 -0.15 -8.13 10.99
CA VAL A 65 -0.80 -8.83 12.13
C VAL A 65 0.22 -9.45 13.10
N GLU A 66 1.44 -9.68 12.63
CA GLU A 66 2.52 -10.34 13.39
C GLU A 66 3.25 -9.40 14.35
N VAL A 67 3.05 -8.07 14.25
CA VAL A 67 3.78 -7.11 15.10
C VAL A 67 2.82 -6.50 16.11
N ARG A 68 2.67 -7.15 17.28
CA ARG A 68 2.00 -6.57 18.46
C ARG A 68 2.63 -5.19 18.74
N GLY A 69 1.93 -4.11 18.38
CA GLY A 69 2.37 -2.74 18.60
C GLY A 69 2.87 -1.98 17.37
N THR A 70 2.69 -2.48 16.15
CA THR A 70 2.81 -1.60 14.97
C THR A 70 1.73 -0.53 15.02
N GLY A 71 2.12 0.71 14.74
CA GLY A 71 1.39 1.94 15.05
C GLY A 71 -0.05 2.05 14.49
N PRO A 72 -0.70 3.21 14.72
CA PRO A 72 -2.10 3.38 14.36
C PRO A 72 -2.34 3.11 12.87
N ALA A 73 -3.46 2.49 12.55
CA ALA A 73 -3.93 2.39 11.16
C ALA A 73 -4.03 3.80 10.59
N ALA A 74 -3.28 4.07 9.52
CA ALA A 74 -3.30 5.35 8.84
C ALA A 74 -4.35 5.32 7.74
N VAL A 75 -5.19 6.35 7.68
CA VAL A 75 -6.20 6.51 6.64
C VAL A 75 -5.79 7.72 5.80
N TYR A 76 -5.62 7.49 4.50
CA TYR A 76 -5.28 8.53 3.54
C TYR A 76 -6.50 8.82 2.66
N LEU A 77 -6.79 10.09 2.45
CA LEU A 77 -7.90 10.52 1.59
C LEU A 77 -7.49 10.60 0.11
N SER A 78 -6.18 10.64 -0.15
CA SER A 78 -5.61 10.81 -1.49
C SER A 78 -4.61 9.70 -1.83
N VAL A 79 -4.60 9.27 -3.09
CA VAL A 79 -3.63 8.30 -3.62
C VAL A 79 -2.19 8.82 -3.52
N ASP A 80 -2.00 10.12 -3.75
CA ASP A 80 -0.68 10.76 -3.72
C ASP A 80 -0.09 10.77 -2.30
N GLU A 81 -0.88 11.22 -1.31
CA GLU A 81 -0.50 11.17 0.10
C GLU A 81 -0.21 9.75 0.57
N ALA A 82 -1.04 8.78 0.16
CA ALA A 82 -0.79 7.38 0.46
C ALA A 82 0.52 6.89 -0.16
N ALA A 83 0.77 7.20 -1.44
CA ALA A 83 1.98 6.76 -2.14
C ALA A 83 3.25 7.34 -1.50
N VAL A 84 3.26 8.63 -1.16
CA VAL A 84 4.39 9.29 -0.49
C VAL A 84 4.64 8.67 0.88
N ALA A 85 3.60 8.56 1.72
CA ALA A 85 3.75 8.01 3.06
C ALA A 85 4.19 6.53 3.04
N LEU A 86 3.70 5.74 2.07
CA LEU A 86 4.12 4.35 1.89
C LEU A 86 5.54 4.23 1.35
N ALA A 87 5.97 5.14 0.47
CA ALA A 87 7.34 5.18 -0.02
C ALA A 87 8.32 5.53 1.10
N GLU A 88 7.99 6.51 1.93
CA GLU A 88 8.78 6.87 3.12
C GLU A 88 8.86 5.73 4.13
N GLU A 89 7.74 5.05 4.42
CA GLU A 89 7.73 3.90 5.32
C GLU A 89 8.51 2.71 4.73
N HIS A 90 8.38 2.45 3.43
CA HIS A 90 9.16 1.44 2.75
C HIS A 90 10.66 1.75 2.80
N ALA A 91 11.06 3.01 2.60
CA ALA A 91 12.46 3.43 2.74
C ALA A 91 12.98 3.33 4.18
N ARG A 92 12.13 3.49 5.20
CA ARG A 92 12.49 3.26 6.60
C ARG A 92 12.68 1.79 6.94
N ILE A 93 11.80 0.92 6.43
CA ILE A 93 11.83 -0.52 6.69
C ILE A 93 12.95 -1.20 5.88
N ASN A 94 13.13 -0.75 4.64
CA ASN A 94 14.15 -1.21 3.73
C ASN A 94 15.03 -0.01 3.35
N PRO A 95 15.90 0.46 4.27
CA PRO A 95 16.89 1.47 3.90
C PRO A 95 17.68 0.91 2.71
N PRO A 96 17.97 1.74 1.69
CA PRO A 96 18.92 1.31 0.68
C PRO A 96 20.17 0.91 1.45
N HIS A 97 20.51 -0.38 1.40
CA HIS A 97 21.77 -0.86 1.91
C HIS A 97 22.79 -0.11 1.08
N GLU A 98 23.30 1.00 1.63
CA GLU A 98 24.56 1.57 1.16
C GLU A 98 25.50 0.38 1.24
N GLU A 99 25.85 -0.18 0.08
CA GLU A 99 26.90 -1.17 -0.03
C GLU A 99 28.09 -0.57 0.69
N ASP A 100 28.30 -1.03 1.93
CA ASP A 100 29.46 -0.76 2.74
C ASP A 100 30.65 -0.98 1.80
N PRO A 101 31.53 0.02 1.54
CA PRO A 101 32.73 -0.21 0.75
C PRO A 101 33.70 -1.07 1.56
N HIS A 102 33.32 -2.33 1.82
CA HIS A 102 34.14 -3.37 2.40
C HIS A 102 35.03 -4.05 1.33
N ASP A 103 35.14 -3.46 0.14
CA ASP A 103 36.13 -3.83 -0.86
C ASP A 103 37.21 -2.75 -0.99
N ALA A 104 37.87 -2.47 0.14
CA ALA A 104 39.20 -1.89 0.14
C ALA A 104 40.06 -2.68 1.13
N ALA A 105 40.16 -3.99 0.92
CA ALA A 105 41.25 -4.76 1.51
C ALA A 105 42.57 -4.26 0.89
N PRO A 106 43.48 -3.64 1.68
CA PRO A 106 44.79 -3.30 1.17
C PRO A 106 45.56 -4.61 0.98
N ARG A 107 46.10 -4.80 -0.22
CA ARG A 107 47.13 -5.80 -0.51
C ARG A 107 48.41 -5.09 -0.89
#